data_AF-V9H325-F1
#
_entry.id   AF-V9H325-F1
#
_cell.length_a   1.000
_cell.length_b   1.000
_cell.length_c   1.000
_cell.angle_alpha   90.00
_cell.angle_beta   90.00
_cell.angle_gamma   90.00
#
_symmetry.space_group_name_H-M   'P 1'
#
loop_
_entity.id
_entity.type
_entity.pdbx_description
1 polymer ?
#
loop_
_entity_poly.entity_id
_entity_poly.type
_entity_poly.pdbx_seq_one_letter_code
_entity_poly.pdbx_strand_id
1 'polypeptide(L)'
;MLKIIINDLLVNLKKTWVNVGLNIILFIFLTTYILTIIIVPQIPMDMPRTNDTIIKLLLEEHILRSIIPAIYGVAFITMFDITKKIPLRLSKAMFVCAAGEKEKMKYMYLQLAIKIILGFMFIFIASYSYIGRIFLNRGIILSLVELILWFFIILDINLKIGIGEQGLKKKDKEGYIIYSKEEEMVNYYWICLLMLEAIVFYSLSILNVQLNFLGVIGWSVALIVNAYIAYRCINPILKKSLSYEDVYRQIPDTKEG
;
A
#
# COMPACT_ATOMS: atom_id res chain seq x y z
N MET A 1 -1.69 11.66 22.33
CA MET A 1 -2.17 11.45 20.93
C MET A 1 -1.85 10.04 20.41
N LEU A 2 -0.59 9.58 20.44
CA LEU A 2 -0.19 8.23 19.98
C LEU A 2 -1.02 7.09 20.60
N LYS A 3 -1.20 7.08 21.93
CA LYS A 3 -2.02 6.07 22.64
C LYS A 3 -3.46 5.99 22.13
N ILE A 4 -4.05 7.13 21.75
CA ILE A 4 -5.42 7.20 21.20
C ILE A 4 -5.44 6.60 19.80
N ILE A 5 -4.44 6.90 18.97
CA ILE A 5 -4.32 6.35 17.61
C ILE A 5 -4.16 4.84 17.65
N ILE A 6 -3.24 4.33 18.48
CA ILE A 6 -2.99 2.89 18.63
C ILE A 6 -4.26 2.19 19.11
N ASN A 7 -4.96 2.76 20.11
CA ASN A 7 -6.19 2.17 20.60
C ASN A 7 -7.31 2.15 19.54
N ASP A 8 -7.45 3.22 18.74
CA ASP A 8 -8.44 3.26 17.65
C ASP A 8 -8.10 2.24 16.54
N LEU A 9 -6.84 2.15 16.15
CA LEU A 9 -6.36 1.13 15.20
C LEU A 9 -6.61 -0.29 15.72
N LEU A 10 -6.34 -0.56 17.00
CA LEU A 10 -6.59 -1.86 17.63
C LEU A 10 -8.09 -2.20 17.69
N VAL A 11 -8.95 -1.22 17.98
CA VAL A 11 -10.41 -1.43 17.97
C VAL A 11 -10.89 -1.75 16.55
N ASN A 12 -10.37 -1.06 15.54
CA ASN A 12 -10.70 -1.34 14.14
C ASN A 12 -10.20 -2.72 13.72
N LEU A 13 -8.95 -3.06 14.07
CA LEU A 13 -8.37 -4.39 13.82
C LEU A 13 -9.19 -5.48 14.51
N LYS A 14 -9.62 -5.29 15.76
CA LYS A 14 -10.47 -6.24 16.50
C LYS A 14 -11.85 -6.42 15.86
N LYS A 15 -12.36 -5.44 15.12
CA LYS A 15 -13.62 -5.58 14.35
C LYS A 15 -13.41 -6.35 13.05
N THR A 16 -12.24 -6.23 12.45
CA THR A 16 -11.95 -6.78 11.11
C THR A 16 -10.99 -7.97 11.15
N TRP A 17 -10.67 -8.50 12.32
CA TRP A 17 -9.62 -9.50 12.54
C TRP A 17 -9.83 -10.78 11.73
N VAL A 18 -11.08 -11.25 11.61
CA VAL A 18 -11.41 -12.43 10.79
C VAL A 18 -11.05 -12.18 9.33
N ASN A 19 -11.39 -11.01 8.80
CA ASN A 19 -11.10 -10.65 7.42
C ASN A 19 -9.60 -10.45 7.17
N VAL A 20 -8.89 -9.88 8.14
CA VAL A 20 -7.42 -9.77 8.10
C VAL A 20 -6.79 -11.16 8.12
N GLY A 21 -7.26 -12.07 8.98
CA GLY A 21 -6.80 -13.45 9.03
C GLY A 21 -7.05 -14.20 7.72
N LEU A 22 -8.24 -14.07 7.13
CA LEU A 22 -8.57 -14.65 5.82
C LEU A 22 -7.68 -14.10 4.70
N ASN A 23 -7.43 -12.79 4.67
CA ASN A 23 -6.52 -12.19 3.68
C ASN A 23 -5.07 -12.69 3.85
N ILE A 24 -4.61 -12.91 5.08
CA ILE A 24 -3.28 -13.50 5.34
C ILE A 24 -3.25 -14.96 4.87
N ILE A 25 -4.28 -15.76 5.14
CA ILE A 25 -4.36 -17.15 4.65
C ILE A 25 -4.37 -17.18 3.12
N LEU A 26 -5.13 -16.29 2.49
CA LEU A 26 -5.17 -16.16 1.04
C LEU A 26 -3.80 -15.75 0.48
N PHE A 27 -3.10 -14.82 1.13
CA PHE A 27 -1.73 -14.44 0.79
C PHE A 27 -0.80 -15.65 0.85
N ILE A 28 -0.85 -16.45 1.92
CA ILE A 28 -0.03 -17.66 2.07
C ILE A 28 -0.32 -18.66 0.96
N PHE A 29 -1.59 -18.89 0.65
CA PHE A 29 -2.02 -19.80 -0.41
C PHE A 29 -1.54 -19.33 -1.79
N LEU A 30 -1.80 -18.07 -2.14
CA LEU A 30 -1.42 -17.49 -3.43
C LEU A 30 0.10 -17.46 -3.65
N THR A 31 0.87 -17.06 -2.62
CA THR A 31 2.34 -17.04 -2.71
C THR A 31 2.92 -18.44 -2.90
N THR A 32 2.41 -19.44 -2.18
CA THR A 32 2.82 -20.84 -2.34
C THR A 32 2.48 -21.37 -3.74
N TYR A 33 1.30 -21.01 -4.26
CA TYR A 33 0.88 -21.40 -5.60
C TYR A 33 1.75 -20.77 -6.69
N ILE A 34 2.06 -19.46 -6.58
CA ILE A 34 2.97 -18.75 -7.49
C ILE A 34 4.36 -19.36 -7.49
N LEU A 35 4.91 -19.65 -6.31
CA LEU A 35 6.20 -20.33 -6.17
C LEU A 35 6.21 -21.67 -6.93
N THR A 36 5.12 -22.44 -6.78
CA THR A 36 4.99 -23.73 -7.46
C THR A 36 4.94 -23.57 -8.98
N ILE A 37 4.18 -22.60 -9.49
CA ILE A 37 4.08 -22.33 -10.94
C ILE A 37 5.43 -21.90 -11.54
N ILE A 38 6.23 -21.12 -10.82
CA ILE A 38 7.50 -20.62 -11.33
C ILE A 38 8.58 -21.71 -11.28
N ILE A 39 8.63 -22.50 -10.20
CA ILE A 39 9.72 -23.47 -9.97
C ILE A 39 9.49 -24.79 -10.71
N VAL A 40 8.27 -25.33 -10.70
CA VAL A 40 7.99 -26.68 -11.24
C VAL A 40 8.37 -26.82 -12.72
N PRO A 41 8.11 -25.84 -13.61
CA PRO A 41 8.53 -25.91 -15.01
C PRO A 41 10.04 -25.86 -15.22
N GLN A 42 10.81 -25.39 -14.23
CA GLN A 42 12.27 -25.27 -14.33
C GLN A 42 13.00 -26.54 -13.88
N ILE A 43 12.28 -27.52 -13.32
CA ILE A 43 12.84 -28.82 -12.99
C ILE A 43 12.84 -29.69 -14.25
N PRO A 44 14.01 -30.16 -14.75
CA PRO A 44 14.06 -31.09 -15.87
C PRO A 44 13.24 -32.35 -15.57
N MET A 45 12.54 -32.88 -16.58
CA MET A 45 11.67 -34.07 -16.44
C MET A 45 12.41 -35.31 -15.92
N ASP A 46 13.74 -35.32 -16.09
CA ASP A 46 14.63 -36.43 -15.79
C ASP A 46 15.15 -36.40 -14.34
N MET A 47 14.91 -35.29 -13.62
CA MET A 47 15.44 -35.05 -12.29
C MET A 47 14.36 -35.32 -11.22
N PRO A 48 14.68 -36.06 -10.13
CA PRO A 48 13.70 -36.34 -9.09
C PRO A 48 13.33 -35.06 -8.36
N ARG A 49 12.01 -34.84 -8.19
CA ARG A 49 11.43 -33.70 -7.45
C ARG A 49 11.58 -33.91 -5.93
N THR A 50 12.81 -33.88 -5.45
CA THR A 50 13.13 -33.91 -4.02
C THR A 50 13.25 -32.48 -3.47
N ASN A 51 13.10 -32.34 -2.15
CA ASN A 51 13.22 -31.05 -1.47
C ASN A 51 14.59 -30.39 -1.72
N ASP A 52 15.66 -31.18 -1.80
CA ASP A 52 17.02 -30.67 -2.05
C ASP A 52 17.16 -30.03 -3.44
N THR A 53 16.53 -30.61 -4.46
CA THR A 53 16.52 -30.06 -5.82
C THR A 53 15.78 -28.72 -5.87
N ILE A 54 14.63 -28.64 -5.17
CA ILE A 54 13.82 -27.41 -5.08
C ILE A 54 14.59 -26.30 -4.35
N ILE A 55 15.27 -26.62 -3.24
CA ILE A 55 16.07 -25.65 -2.49
C ILE A 55 17.23 -25.13 -3.34
N LYS A 56 17.91 -26.00 -4.11
CA LYS A 56 18.99 -25.58 -5.01
C LYS A 56 18.50 -24.64 -6.11
N LEU A 57 17.34 -24.91 -6.72
CA LEU A 57 16.71 -24.02 -7.71
C LEU A 57 16.29 -22.68 -7.08
N LEU A 58 15.73 -22.69 -5.87
CA LEU A 58 15.39 -21.47 -5.13
C LEU A 58 16.61 -20.58 -4.85
N LEU A 59 17.82 -21.15 -4.79
CA LEU A 59 19.05 -20.42 -4.58
C LEU A 59 19.61 -19.79 -5.87
N GLU A 60 19.10 -20.16 -7.05
CA GLU A 60 19.53 -19.57 -8.32
C GLU A 60 19.03 -18.13 -8.47
N GLU A 61 19.95 -17.22 -8.82
CA GLU A 61 19.63 -15.79 -8.88
C GLU A 61 18.58 -15.43 -9.94
N HIS A 62 18.57 -16.12 -11.07
CA HIS A 62 17.60 -15.88 -12.15
C HIS A 62 16.16 -16.21 -11.69
N ILE A 63 16.00 -17.32 -10.98
CA ILE A 63 14.72 -17.78 -10.45
C ILE A 63 14.24 -16.81 -9.37
N LEU A 64 15.15 -16.42 -8.47
CA LEU A 64 14.85 -15.48 -7.40
C LEU A 64 14.37 -14.12 -7.91
N ARG A 65 14.99 -13.59 -8.97
CA ARG A 65 14.58 -12.31 -9.60
C ARG A 65 13.19 -12.35 -10.19
N SER A 66 12.69 -13.52 -10.56
CA SER A 66 11.34 -13.71 -11.10
C SER A 66 10.29 -13.92 -10.01
N ILE A 67 10.66 -14.62 -8.93
CA ILE A 67 9.78 -14.92 -7.79
C ILE A 67 9.51 -13.68 -6.94
N ILE A 68 10.57 -12.91 -6.63
CA ILE A 68 10.50 -11.78 -5.71
C ILE A 68 9.43 -10.74 -6.11
N PRO A 69 9.39 -10.24 -7.37
CA PRO A 69 8.38 -9.28 -7.80
C PRO A 69 6.96 -9.79 -7.67
N ALA A 70 6.74 -11.08 -7.98
CA ALA A 70 5.43 -11.70 -7.88
C ALA A 70 4.94 -11.74 -6.42
N ILE A 71 5.83 -12.09 -5.48
CA ILE A 71 5.51 -12.07 -4.05
C ILE A 71 5.20 -10.64 -3.57
N TYR A 72 5.97 -9.63 -3.98
CA TYR A 72 5.64 -8.24 -3.65
C TYR A 72 4.30 -7.80 -4.22
N GLY A 73 3.98 -8.17 -5.46
CA GLY A 73 2.68 -7.89 -6.07
C GLY A 73 1.52 -8.42 -5.21
N VAL A 74 1.58 -9.69 -4.81
CA VAL A 74 0.56 -10.29 -3.92
C VAL A 74 0.56 -9.62 -2.55
N ALA A 75 1.72 -9.26 -2.01
CA ALA A 75 1.82 -8.56 -0.73
C ALA A 75 1.15 -7.18 -0.78
N PHE A 76 1.38 -6.39 -1.84
CA PHE A 76 0.73 -5.09 -2.03
C PHE A 76 -0.79 -5.21 -2.19
N ILE A 77 -1.27 -6.20 -2.93
CA ILE A 77 -2.72 -6.47 -3.08
C ILE A 77 -3.33 -6.81 -1.71
N THR A 78 -2.70 -7.73 -0.97
CA THR A 78 -3.16 -8.13 0.36
C THR A 78 -3.16 -6.94 1.33
N MET A 79 -2.12 -6.12 1.27
CA MET A 79 -2.01 -4.90 2.07
C MET A 79 -3.11 -3.89 1.73
N PHE A 80 -3.44 -3.72 0.45
CA PHE A 80 -4.55 -2.88 0.02
C PHE A 80 -5.88 -3.37 0.61
N ASP A 81 -6.17 -4.67 0.55
CA ASP A 81 -7.40 -5.24 1.11
C ASP A 81 -7.50 -5.10 2.63
N ILE A 82 -6.39 -5.32 3.35
CA ILE A 82 -6.31 -5.12 4.80
C ILE A 82 -6.53 -3.65 5.14
N THR A 83 -5.82 -2.77 4.44
CA THR A 83 -5.89 -1.33 4.69
C THR A 83 -7.31 -0.83 4.41
N LYS A 84 -8.00 -1.35 3.39
CA LYS A 84 -9.38 -0.96 3.00
C LYS A 84 -10.35 -1.08 4.16
N LYS A 85 -10.12 -2.05 5.05
CA LYS A 85 -10.94 -2.29 6.24
C LYS A 85 -10.60 -1.36 7.42
N ILE A 86 -9.44 -0.70 7.39
CA ILE A 86 -8.96 0.23 8.39
C ILE A 86 -8.79 1.61 7.73
N PRO A 87 -9.88 2.38 7.53
CA PRO A 87 -9.82 3.69 6.86
C PRO A 87 -9.02 4.74 7.66
N LEU A 88 -8.49 5.76 6.98
CA LEU A 88 -8.00 6.96 7.67
C LEU A 88 -9.20 7.78 8.12
N ARG A 89 -9.38 7.90 9.44
CA ARG A 89 -10.51 8.60 10.02
C ARG A 89 -10.15 9.10 11.40
N LEU A 90 -10.78 10.20 11.79
CA LEU A 90 -10.67 10.69 13.16
C LEU A 90 -11.30 9.70 14.14
N SER A 91 -10.68 9.51 15.31
CA SER A 91 -11.26 8.68 16.37
C SER A 91 -12.46 9.36 17.02
N LYS A 92 -13.40 8.56 17.53
CA LYS A 92 -14.62 9.08 18.19
C LYS A 92 -14.32 10.03 19.36
N ALA A 93 -13.25 9.74 20.11
CA ALA A 93 -12.84 10.57 21.25
C ALA A 93 -12.36 11.97 20.82
N MET A 94 -11.77 12.08 19.63
CA MET A 94 -11.29 13.36 19.10
C MET A 94 -12.43 14.18 18.46
N PHE A 95 -13.61 13.59 18.21
CA PHE A 95 -14.83 14.33 17.84
C PHE A 95 -15.44 15.08 19.03
N VAL A 96 -15.40 14.50 20.23
CA VAL A 96 -16.06 15.08 21.43
C VAL A 96 -15.19 16.16 22.08
N CYS A 97 -13.88 16.10 21.89
CA CYS A 97 -12.95 17.08 22.43
C CYS A 97 -12.97 18.37 21.60
N ALA A 98 -12.88 19.54 22.25
CA ALA A 98 -12.72 20.84 21.62
C ALA A 98 -11.29 21.04 21.05
N ALA A 99 -10.81 20.07 20.28
CA ALA A 99 -9.52 20.11 19.62
C ALA A 99 -9.59 20.98 18.35
N GLY A 100 -8.64 21.89 18.18
CA GLY A 100 -8.57 22.75 16.99
C GLY A 100 -8.26 21.98 15.70
N GLU A 101 -8.56 22.56 14.54
CA GLU A 101 -8.31 21.95 13.21
C GLU A 101 -6.85 21.51 13.04
N LYS A 102 -5.90 22.31 13.56
CA LYS A 102 -4.46 21.99 13.54
C LYS A 102 -4.14 20.68 14.27
N GLU A 103 -4.78 20.42 15.41
CA GLU A 103 -4.55 19.21 16.21
C GLU A 103 -5.17 17.97 15.55
N LYS A 104 -6.36 18.14 14.95
CA LYS A 104 -7.03 17.10 14.16
C LYS A 104 -6.23 16.72 12.91
N MET A 105 -5.68 17.71 12.20
CA MET A 105 -4.76 17.45 11.08
C MET A 105 -3.50 16.71 11.55
N LYS A 106 -2.89 17.13 12.66
CA LYS A 106 -1.72 16.45 13.23
C LYS A 106 -2.02 14.99 13.57
N TYR A 107 -3.21 14.69 14.08
CA TYR A 107 -3.66 13.32 14.32
C TYR A 107 -3.75 12.51 13.03
N MET A 108 -4.34 13.06 11.97
CA MET A 108 -4.46 12.38 10.66
C MET A 108 -3.10 12.07 10.04
N TYR A 109 -2.16 13.02 10.08
CA TYR A 109 -0.78 12.80 9.64
C TYR A 109 -0.09 11.68 10.44
N LEU A 110 -0.27 11.68 11.77
CA LEU A 110 0.34 10.67 12.62
C LEU A 110 -0.27 9.27 12.40
N GLN A 111 -1.59 9.20 12.16
CA GLN A 111 -2.26 7.96 11.80
C GLN A 111 -1.78 7.43 10.44
N LEU A 112 -1.61 8.31 9.45
CA LEU A 112 -1.04 7.95 8.14
C LEU A 112 0.39 7.42 8.31
N ALA A 113 1.25 8.10 9.06
CA ALA A 113 2.62 7.67 9.31
C ALA A 113 2.70 6.29 9.97
N ILE A 114 1.85 6.02 10.97
CA ILE A 114 1.79 4.71 11.64
C ILE A 114 1.40 3.61 10.64
N LYS A 115 0.42 3.87 9.75
CA LYS A 115 0.02 2.88 8.75
C LYS A 115 1.10 2.63 7.70
N ILE A 116 1.85 3.66 7.31
CA ILE A 116 3.00 3.50 6.42
C ILE A 116 4.05 2.57 7.06
N ILE A 117 4.37 2.79 8.35
CA ILE A 117 5.29 1.94 9.10
C ILE A 117 4.78 0.49 9.16
N LEU A 118 3.51 0.28 9.49
CA LEU A 118 2.91 -1.06 9.51
C LEU A 118 2.93 -1.73 8.14
N GLY A 119 2.74 -0.95 7.06
CA GLY A 119 2.87 -1.41 5.68
C GLY A 119 4.26 -1.93 5.36
N PHE A 120 5.30 -1.15 5.70
CA PHE A 120 6.68 -1.59 5.53
C PHE A 120 6.98 -2.85 6.35
N MET A 121 6.55 -2.90 7.60
CA MET A 121 6.72 -4.09 8.44
C MET A 121 6.08 -5.32 7.80
N PHE A 122 4.87 -5.20 7.25
CA PHE A 122 4.18 -6.30 6.58
C PHE A 122 4.98 -6.81 5.37
N ILE A 123 5.44 -5.91 4.49
CA ILE A 123 6.22 -6.30 3.30
C ILE A 123 7.56 -6.94 3.70
N PHE A 124 8.27 -6.38 4.68
CA PHE A 124 9.53 -6.93 5.15
C PHE A 124 9.39 -8.32 5.77
N ILE A 125 8.34 -8.54 6.58
CA ILE A 125 8.05 -9.85 7.17
C ILE A 125 7.69 -10.83 6.05
N ALA A 126 6.80 -10.44 5.14
CA ALA A 126 6.40 -11.26 4.01
C ALA A 126 7.60 -11.66 3.13
N SER A 127 8.49 -10.72 2.80
CA SER A 127 9.65 -11.00 1.97
C SER A 127 10.65 -11.92 2.68
N TYR A 128 10.93 -11.65 3.95
CA TYR A 128 11.87 -12.44 4.73
C TYR A 128 11.38 -13.87 4.97
N SER A 129 10.09 -14.06 5.26
CA SER A 129 9.52 -15.38 5.52
C SER A 129 9.52 -16.31 4.30
N TYR A 130 9.34 -15.79 3.08
CA TYR A 130 9.23 -16.62 1.88
C TYR A 130 10.53 -16.78 1.09
N ILE A 131 11.34 -15.73 1.04
CA ILE A 131 12.53 -15.66 0.18
C ILE A 131 13.82 -15.67 1.01
N GLY A 132 13.74 -15.28 2.29
CA GLY A 132 14.94 -15.01 3.11
C GLY A 132 15.71 -13.76 2.69
N ARG A 133 15.16 -12.95 1.77
CA ARG A 133 15.76 -11.69 1.30
C ARG A 133 14.72 -10.58 1.30
N ILE A 134 15.21 -9.38 1.58
CA ILE A 134 14.38 -8.17 1.67
C ILE A 134 14.36 -7.39 0.36
N PHE A 135 15.49 -7.29 -0.33
CA PHE A 135 15.62 -6.53 -1.58
C PHE A 135 15.93 -7.46 -2.73
N LEU A 136 15.47 -7.08 -3.92
CA LEU A 136 15.70 -7.86 -5.12
C LEU A 136 17.12 -7.67 -5.67
N ASN A 137 17.61 -6.43 -5.66
CA ASN A 137 18.93 -6.06 -6.17
C ASN A 137 19.97 -5.94 -5.05
N ARG A 138 21.22 -6.35 -5.33
CA ARG A 138 22.35 -6.22 -4.39
C ARG A 138 22.99 -4.82 -4.38
N GLY A 139 22.65 -3.95 -5.32
CA GLY A 139 23.22 -2.61 -5.44
C GLY A 139 22.46 -1.58 -4.60
N ILE A 140 23.19 -0.81 -3.77
CA ILE A 140 22.63 0.19 -2.83
C ILE A 140 21.64 1.15 -3.52
N ILE A 141 21.98 1.66 -4.70
CA ILE A 141 21.14 2.61 -5.43
C ILE A 141 19.81 1.98 -5.85
N LEU A 142 19.83 0.76 -6.37
CA LEU A 142 18.61 0.06 -6.79
C LEU A 142 17.75 -0.32 -5.59
N SER A 143 18.35 -0.76 -4.48
CA SER A 143 17.61 -1.01 -3.23
C SER A 143 16.98 0.27 -2.67
N LEU A 144 17.64 1.42 -2.83
CA LEU A 144 17.09 2.72 -2.43
C LEU A 144 15.90 3.12 -3.33
N VAL A 145 16.02 2.94 -4.65
CA VAL A 145 14.90 3.16 -5.59
C VAL A 145 13.72 2.26 -5.23
N GLU A 146 13.97 0.97 -4.97
CA GLU A 146 12.94 0.01 -4.55
C GLU A 146 12.22 0.47 -3.27
N LEU A 147 12.99 0.87 -2.25
CA LEU A 147 12.44 1.33 -0.97
C LEU A 147 11.58 2.59 -1.13
N ILE A 148 12.03 3.56 -1.92
CA ILE A 148 11.28 4.80 -2.16
C ILE A 148 10.02 4.50 -2.99
N LEU A 149 10.09 3.60 -3.97
CA LEU A 149 8.94 3.19 -4.75
C LEU A 149 7.88 2.51 -3.86
N TRP A 150 8.32 1.63 -2.95
CA TRP A 150 7.43 1.04 -1.94
C TRP A 150 6.79 2.09 -1.05
N PHE A 151 7.56 3.11 -0.63
CA PHE A 151 7.03 4.21 0.16
C PHE A 151 5.85 4.88 -0.56
N PHE A 152 6.00 5.21 -1.85
CA PHE A 152 4.93 5.86 -2.61
C PHE A 152 3.72 4.94 -2.84
N ILE A 153 3.92 3.66 -3.13
CA ILE A 153 2.83 2.69 -3.28
C ILE A 153 2.05 2.55 -1.95
N ILE A 154 2.76 2.37 -0.84
CA ILE A 154 2.16 2.27 0.50
C ILE A 154 1.40 3.55 0.85
N LEU A 155 1.98 4.72 0.53
CA LEU A 155 1.37 6.01 0.75
C LEU A 155 0.06 6.16 -0.05
N ASP A 156 0.08 5.85 -1.35
CA ASP A 156 -1.10 5.91 -2.22
C ASP A 156 -2.23 4.99 -1.72
N ILE A 157 -1.91 3.72 -1.41
CA ILE A 157 -2.85 2.76 -0.82
C ILE A 157 -3.52 3.36 0.42
N ASN A 158 -2.74 3.95 1.33
CA ASN A 158 -3.27 4.50 2.57
C ASN A 158 -4.14 5.75 2.36
N LEU A 159 -3.80 6.61 1.40
CA LEU A 159 -4.55 7.83 1.11
C LEU A 159 -5.93 7.55 0.49
N LYS A 160 -6.01 6.59 -0.43
CA LYS A 160 -7.27 6.19 -1.09
C LYS A 160 -8.36 5.75 -0.13
N ILE A 161 -7.94 5.06 0.91
CA ILE A 161 -8.81 4.33 1.82
C ILE A 161 -9.38 5.24 2.94
N GLY A 162 -8.96 6.51 2.98
CA GLY A 162 -9.50 7.57 3.84
C GLY A 162 -10.62 8.41 3.23
N ILE A 163 -10.88 8.26 1.94
CA ILE A 163 -11.96 8.97 1.25
C ILE A 163 -13.18 8.05 1.30
N GLY A 164 -14.02 8.26 2.31
CA GLY A 164 -15.14 7.37 2.60
C GLY A 164 -16.00 7.09 1.37
N GLU A 165 -15.95 5.84 0.88
CA GLU A 165 -17.05 5.24 0.09
C GLU A 165 -18.37 5.21 0.89
N GLN A 166 -18.35 5.60 2.17
CA GLN A 166 -19.49 5.58 3.10
C GLN A 166 -20.14 6.95 3.36
N GLY A 167 -19.60 8.05 2.81
CA GLY A 167 -20.28 9.35 2.82
C GLY A 167 -21.03 9.58 1.51
N LEU A 168 -22.22 10.17 1.56
CA LEU A 168 -22.95 10.64 0.37
C LEU A 168 -22.04 11.54 -0.46
N LYS A 169 -21.43 10.99 -1.52
CA LYS A 169 -20.61 11.79 -2.43
C LYS A 169 -21.52 12.85 -3.05
N LYS A 170 -21.05 14.11 -3.10
CA LYS A 170 -21.79 15.19 -3.73
C LYS A 170 -22.06 14.80 -5.18
N LYS A 171 -23.34 14.74 -5.54
CA LYS A 171 -23.78 14.51 -6.91
C LYS A 171 -24.03 15.85 -7.58
N ASP A 172 -23.71 15.97 -8.85
CA ASP A 172 -24.15 17.11 -9.64
C ASP A 172 -25.66 17.01 -9.93
N LYS A 173 -26.18 17.97 -10.71
CA LYS A 173 -27.61 18.03 -11.07
C LYS A 173 -28.07 16.87 -11.95
N GLU A 174 -27.13 16.16 -12.60
CA GLU A 174 -27.37 15.01 -13.48
C GLU A 174 -27.13 13.67 -12.75
N GLY A 175 -26.71 13.71 -11.48
CA GLY A 175 -26.48 12.55 -10.64
C GLY A 175 -25.04 12.02 -10.65
N TYR A 176 -24.11 12.69 -11.33
CA TYR A 176 -22.70 12.29 -11.38
C TYR A 176 -21.97 12.64 -10.10
N ILE A 177 -21.10 11.74 -9.64
CA ILE A 177 -20.30 11.92 -8.44
C ILE A 177 -19.19 12.95 -8.71
N ILE A 178 -19.14 14.02 -7.94
CA ILE A 178 -18.13 15.08 -8.06
C ILE A 178 -16.88 14.70 -7.25
N TYR A 179 -15.76 14.50 -7.94
CA TYR A 179 -14.43 14.33 -7.34
C TYR A 179 -13.66 15.66 -7.37
N SER A 180 -12.74 15.85 -6.42
CA SER A 180 -11.76 16.94 -6.56
C SER A 180 -10.64 16.52 -7.52
N LYS A 181 -9.97 17.49 -8.16
CA LYS A 181 -8.85 17.20 -9.07
C LYS A 181 -7.74 16.40 -8.39
N GLU A 182 -7.51 16.63 -7.10
CA GLU A 182 -6.54 15.92 -6.29
C GLU A 182 -6.96 14.47 -6.02
N GLU A 183 -8.26 14.20 -5.84
CA GLU A 183 -8.78 12.83 -5.71
C GLU A 183 -8.68 12.08 -7.02
N GLU A 184 -8.99 12.71 -8.15
CA GLU A 184 -8.80 12.09 -9.46
C GLU A 184 -7.33 11.75 -9.70
N MET A 185 -6.44 12.68 -9.33
CA MET A 185 -4.99 12.47 -9.41
C MET A 185 -4.54 11.24 -8.62
N VAL A 186 -4.94 11.12 -7.35
CA VAL A 186 -4.52 10.00 -6.50
C VAL A 186 -5.25 8.70 -6.86
N ASN A 187 -6.55 8.76 -7.15
CA ASN A 187 -7.35 7.55 -7.37
C ASN A 187 -7.04 6.86 -8.70
N TYR A 188 -6.70 7.62 -9.75
CA TYR A 188 -6.53 7.10 -11.10
C TYR A 188 -5.11 7.29 -11.63
N TYR A 189 -4.65 8.53 -11.72
CA TYR A 189 -3.41 8.83 -12.45
C TYR A 189 -2.14 8.37 -11.71
N TRP A 190 -2.06 8.67 -10.42
CA TRP A 190 -0.85 8.40 -9.64
C TRP A 190 -0.60 6.92 -9.45
N ILE A 191 -1.65 6.14 -9.21
CA ILE A 191 -1.51 4.68 -9.14
C ILE A 191 -1.13 4.05 -10.47
N CYS A 192 -1.65 4.55 -11.59
CA CYS A 192 -1.23 4.07 -12.90
C CYS A 192 0.27 4.36 -13.13
N LEU A 193 0.74 5.55 -12.74
CA LEU A 193 2.16 5.89 -12.78
C LEU A 193 3.00 4.96 -11.90
N LEU A 194 2.62 4.76 -10.63
CA LEU A 194 3.34 3.89 -9.70
C LEU A 194 3.35 2.42 -10.15
N MET A 195 2.25 1.92 -10.73
CA MET A 195 2.20 0.58 -11.31
C MET A 195 3.14 0.46 -12.52
N LEU A 196 3.15 1.46 -13.41
CA LEU A 196 4.06 1.49 -14.54
C LEU A 196 5.53 1.47 -14.07
N GLU A 197 5.87 2.32 -13.10
CA GLU A 197 7.21 2.38 -12.52
C GLU A 197 7.61 1.05 -11.88
N ALA A 198 6.71 0.42 -11.11
CA ALA A 198 6.97 -0.90 -10.52
C ALA A 198 7.21 -1.97 -11.59
N ILE A 199 6.38 -2.01 -12.63
CA ILE A 199 6.55 -2.93 -13.76
C ILE A 199 7.92 -2.72 -14.41
N VAL A 200 8.29 -1.47 -14.71
CA VAL A 200 9.58 -1.14 -15.32
C VAL A 200 10.75 -1.55 -14.41
N PHE A 201 10.70 -1.21 -13.12
CA PHE A 201 11.73 -1.55 -12.14
C PHE A 201 11.97 -3.05 -12.04
N TYR A 202 10.88 -3.81 -11.88
CA TYR A 202 10.97 -5.26 -11.71
C TYR A 202 11.33 -5.96 -13.01
N SER A 203 10.86 -5.48 -14.16
CA SER A 203 11.24 -6.03 -15.47
C SER A 203 12.73 -5.83 -15.76
N LEU A 204 13.29 -4.64 -15.49
CA LEU A 204 14.72 -4.38 -15.63
C LEU A 204 15.56 -5.31 -14.74
N SER A 205 15.04 -5.61 -13.54
CA SER A 205 15.73 -6.48 -12.60
C SER A 205 15.70 -7.97 -13.00
N ILE A 206 14.57 -8.43 -13.56
CA ILE A 206 14.43 -9.77 -14.17
C ILE A 206 15.41 -9.92 -15.34
N LEU A 207 15.50 -8.91 -16.20
CA LEU A 207 16.41 -8.87 -17.35
C LEU A 207 17.88 -8.63 -16.97
N ASN A 208 18.21 -8.48 -15.69
CA ASN A 208 19.55 -8.20 -15.18
C ASN A 208 20.23 -6.98 -15.86
N VAL A 209 19.44 -5.96 -16.20
CA VAL A 209 19.97 -4.73 -16.82
C VAL A 209 20.66 -3.90 -15.75
N GLN A 210 21.94 -3.61 -15.96
CA GLN A 210 22.70 -2.75 -15.05
C GLN A 210 22.24 -1.29 -15.15
N LEU A 211 22.25 -0.61 -14.00
CA LEU A 211 21.84 0.78 -13.93
C LEU A 211 22.96 1.69 -14.45
N ASN A 212 22.78 2.20 -15.66
CA ASN A 212 23.67 3.22 -16.24
C ASN A 212 23.31 4.62 -15.70
N PHE A 213 24.19 5.60 -15.96
CA PHE A 213 23.98 7.00 -15.56
C PHE A 213 22.62 7.57 -16.00
N LEU A 214 22.19 7.30 -17.24
CA LEU A 214 20.88 7.70 -17.73
C LEU A 214 19.73 7.06 -16.95
N GLY A 215 19.89 5.80 -16.51
CA GLY A 215 18.93 5.11 -15.66
C GLY A 215 18.80 5.79 -14.29
N VAL A 216 19.91 6.22 -13.70
CA VAL A 216 19.91 6.98 -12.43
C VAL A 216 19.13 8.30 -12.59
N ILE A 217 19.37 9.03 -13.68
CA ILE A 217 18.64 10.28 -13.96
C ILE A 217 17.15 9.99 -14.14
N GLY A 218 16.80 8.97 -14.92
CA GLY A 218 15.40 8.57 -15.15
C GLY A 218 14.66 8.27 -13.85
N TRP A 219 15.26 7.44 -12.98
CA TRP A 219 14.69 7.17 -11.65
C TRP A 219 14.61 8.41 -10.78
N SER A 220 15.63 9.28 -10.81
CA SER A 220 15.61 10.53 -10.04
C SER A 220 14.43 11.41 -10.45
N VAL A 221 14.17 11.57 -11.75
CA VAL A 221 13.03 12.34 -12.27
C VAL A 221 11.70 11.71 -11.84
N ALA A 222 11.55 10.39 -12.00
CA ALA A 222 10.35 9.66 -11.58
C ALA A 222 10.04 9.86 -10.09
N LEU A 223 11.06 9.71 -9.23
CA LEU A 223 10.92 9.92 -7.79
C LEU A 223 10.58 11.37 -7.41
N ILE A 224 11.12 12.37 -8.13
CA ILE A 224 10.76 13.79 -7.94
C ILE A 224 9.31 14.03 -8.31
N VAL A 225 8.82 13.46 -9.42
CA VAL A 225 7.42 13.57 -9.83
C VAL A 225 6.49 12.98 -8.76
N ASN A 226 6.81 11.79 -8.24
CA ASN A 226 6.06 11.17 -7.15
C ASN A 226 6.06 12.02 -5.87
N ALA A 227 7.22 12.57 -5.50
CA ALA A 227 7.32 13.46 -4.35
C ALA A 227 6.47 14.73 -4.52
N TYR A 228 6.44 15.30 -5.73
CA TYR A 228 5.61 16.45 -6.05
C TYR A 228 4.10 16.14 -5.95
N ILE A 229 3.67 15.00 -6.50
CA ILE A 229 2.27 14.55 -6.41
C ILE A 229 1.88 14.33 -4.95
N ALA A 230 2.71 13.60 -4.19
CA ALA A 230 2.49 13.35 -2.77
C ALA A 230 2.34 14.66 -1.98
N TYR A 231 3.28 15.60 -2.15
CA TYR A 231 3.26 16.89 -1.48
C TYR A 231 1.96 17.67 -1.78
N ARG A 232 1.52 17.67 -3.04
CA ARG A 232 0.33 18.40 -3.47
C ARG A 232 -0.97 17.74 -3.03
N CYS A 233 -1.03 16.41 -2.96
CA CYS A 233 -2.28 15.67 -2.75
C CYS A 233 -2.54 15.26 -1.30
N ILE A 234 -1.50 15.02 -0.47
CA ILE A 234 -1.69 14.55 0.92
C ILE A 234 -2.56 15.52 1.71
N ASN A 235 -2.20 16.81 1.73
CA ASN A 235 -2.88 17.78 2.60
C ASN A 235 -4.36 18.00 2.20
N PRO A 236 -4.70 18.21 0.91
CA PRO A 236 -6.11 18.30 0.48
C PRO A 236 -6.92 17.04 0.81
N ILE A 237 -6.35 15.85 0.59
CA ILE A 237 -7.04 14.58 0.88
C ILE A 237 -7.29 14.42 2.37
N LEU A 238 -6.29 14.68 3.23
CA LEU A 238 -6.45 14.58 4.68
C LEU A 238 -7.45 15.62 5.22
N LYS A 239 -7.46 16.84 4.68
CA LYS A 239 -8.48 17.85 5.02
C LYS A 239 -9.88 17.42 4.62
N LYS A 240 -10.02 16.76 3.46
CA LYS A 240 -11.32 16.22 3.06
C LYS A 240 -11.74 15.05 3.95
N SER A 241 -10.82 14.16 4.33
CA SER A 241 -11.08 13.13 5.34
C SER A 241 -11.51 13.72 6.69
N LEU A 242 -11.00 14.90 7.07
CA LEU A 242 -11.54 15.66 8.20
C LEU A 242 -12.95 16.16 7.93
N SER A 243 -13.25 16.73 6.76
CA SER A 243 -14.59 17.29 6.45
C SER A 243 -15.77 16.31 6.51
N TYR A 244 -15.52 14.99 6.44
CA TYR A 244 -16.53 13.99 6.75
C TYR A 244 -17.00 14.04 8.23
N GLU A 245 -16.37 14.87 9.06
CA GLU A 245 -16.83 15.38 10.36
C GLU A 245 -18.30 15.85 10.36
N ASP A 246 -18.76 16.48 9.28
CA ASP A 246 -20.15 16.97 9.18
C ASP A 246 -21.18 15.85 8.98
N VAL A 247 -20.77 14.67 8.51
CA VAL A 247 -21.67 13.52 8.24
C VAL A 247 -21.84 12.64 9.48
N TYR A 248 -20.84 12.59 10.36
CA TYR A 248 -20.90 11.79 11.60
C TYR A 248 -21.49 12.55 12.80
N ARG A 249 -21.68 13.86 12.68
CA ARG A 249 -22.50 14.64 13.61
C ARG A 249 -23.96 14.30 13.31
N GLN A 250 -24.49 13.27 13.98
CA GLN A 250 -25.93 13.03 14.01
C GLN A 250 -26.58 14.21 14.75
N ILE A 251 -26.96 15.24 14.00
CA ILE A 251 -27.88 16.26 14.49
C ILE A 251 -29.25 15.59 14.47
N PRO A 252 -29.93 15.43 15.62
CA PRO A 252 -31.30 14.92 15.61
C PRO A 252 -32.14 15.82 14.72
N ASP A 253 -32.95 15.22 13.85
CA ASP A 253 -33.85 15.95 12.98
C ASP A 253 -34.85 16.70 13.87
N THR A 254 -34.68 18.02 14.01
CA THR A 254 -35.57 18.88 14.81
C THR A 254 -36.87 19.20 14.08
N LYS A 255 -37.29 18.34 13.14
CA LYS A 255 -38.54 18.48 12.41
C LYS A 255 -39.54 17.39 12.75
N GLU A 256 -39.93 17.33 14.02
CA GLU A 256 -41.30 16.93 14.39
C GLU A 256 -41.74 17.78 15.59
N GLY A 257 -42.45 18.87 15.28
CA GLY A 257 -43.14 19.78 16.19
C GLY A 257 -44.16 20.56 15.39
#